data_AF-A0A7W3TL60-F1
#
_entry.id   AF-A0A7W3TL60-F1
#
_cell.length_a   1.000
_cell.length_b   1.000
_cell.length_c   1.000
_cell.angle_alpha   90.00
_cell.angle_beta   90.00
_cell.angle_gamma   90.00
#
_symmetry.space_group_name_H-M   'P 1'
#
loop_
_entity.id
_entity.type
_entity.pdbx_description
1 polymer ?
#
loop_
_entity_poly.entity_id
_entity_poly.type
_entity_poly.pdbx_seq_one_letter_code
_entity_poly.pdbx_strand_id
1 'polypeptide(L)'
;MSERVCAPLDQIPDALAKTGFILEHQVAQEFKKAGWATIGGRFYADDVDGRARELDIVAYRTYKSKELDVVTGVLISCKKDEETTWAFLTKDKPKYDPNFDWNPVHYWTDVEPLRSYLASDPWKEKYITSAGKLYDENFRAARDVFAFQQVASLNVAARNDKAIFNSIASLMKALDHEVEAVPKRAKGRKRLYYFSLVSVVDAPMVDVSYSGEAPVAAEVARLTHLARYMVRRRDLSALIHFVRSDKLPQFVAALSKLADFNAAHMTKLLATSYESIRWNEKVRAHFADRLKWRLVLRINQALRKNGIPAPKVEDMRIDFEEGRLKILIDTFDGDELEILNSDEPLKTQTAKLLKDAARYEGDFEFEADFPF
;
A
#
# COMPACT_ATOMS: atom_id res chain seq x y z
N MET A 1 -5.32 -31.91 -49.15
CA MET A 1 -5.43 -31.37 -47.78
C MET A 1 -4.32 -32.00 -46.97
N SER A 2 -3.32 -31.25 -46.49
CA SER A 2 -2.26 -31.84 -45.67
C SER A 2 -2.87 -32.27 -44.33
N GLU A 3 -2.72 -33.54 -43.96
CA GLU A 3 -3.07 -34.02 -42.62
C GLU A 3 -2.31 -33.19 -41.59
N ARG A 4 -3.04 -32.64 -40.62
CA ARG A 4 -2.42 -31.97 -39.48
C ARG A 4 -1.86 -33.05 -38.57
N VAL A 5 -0.54 -33.16 -38.50
CA VAL A 5 0.14 -34.07 -37.58
C VAL A 5 0.14 -33.44 -36.18
N CYS A 6 -0.40 -34.14 -35.19
CA CYS A 6 -0.35 -33.75 -33.79
C CYS A 6 0.94 -34.28 -33.12
N ALA A 7 1.45 -33.59 -32.12
CA ALA A 7 2.53 -34.12 -31.29
C ALA A 7 2.07 -35.40 -30.56
N PRO A 8 2.98 -36.34 -30.23
CA PRO A 8 2.64 -37.53 -29.45
C PRO A 8 1.99 -37.14 -28.11
N LEU A 9 0.74 -37.56 -27.90
CA LEU A 9 -0.09 -37.10 -26.78
C LEU A 9 0.50 -37.46 -25.41
N ASP A 10 1.24 -38.57 -25.34
CA ASP A 10 1.95 -39.06 -24.16
C ASP A 10 3.16 -38.20 -23.78
N GLN A 11 3.77 -37.50 -24.74
CA GLN A 11 4.94 -36.64 -24.52
C GLN A 11 4.57 -35.19 -24.19
N ILE A 12 3.32 -34.78 -24.44
CA ILE A 12 2.85 -33.41 -24.20
C ILE A 12 3.00 -33.01 -22.71
N PRO A 13 2.62 -33.83 -21.70
CA PRO A 13 2.77 -33.47 -20.29
C PRO A 13 4.22 -33.17 -19.90
N ASP A 14 5.17 -34.01 -20.32
CA ASP A 14 6.59 -33.82 -20.02
C ASP A 14 7.17 -32.59 -20.71
N ALA A 15 6.72 -32.31 -21.95
CA ALA A 15 7.10 -31.08 -22.65
C ALA A 15 6.56 -29.83 -21.93
N LEU A 16 5.31 -29.87 -21.46
CA LEU A 16 4.70 -28.79 -20.68
C LEU A 16 5.34 -28.64 -19.29
N ALA A 17 5.81 -29.72 -18.68
CA ALA A 17 6.51 -29.68 -17.39
C ALA A 17 7.82 -28.87 -17.44
N LYS A 18 8.44 -28.75 -18.61
CA LYS A 18 9.64 -27.90 -18.82
C LYS A 18 9.30 -26.40 -18.93
N THR A 19 8.03 -26.05 -19.05
CA THR A 19 7.59 -24.65 -19.14
C THR A 19 7.35 -24.04 -17.76
N GLY A 20 7.27 -22.70 -17.70
CA GLY A 20 6.91 -21.98 -16.48
C GLY A 20 5.45 -22.16 -16.04
N PHE A 21 4.56 -22.57 -16.95
CA PHE A 21 3.11 -22.62 -16.70
C PHE A 21 2.71 -23.59 -15.59
N ILE A 22 3.43 -24.69 -15.43
CA ILE A 22 3.16 -25.65 -14.35
C ILE A 22 3.50 -25.04 -12.99
N LEU A 23 4.62 -24.31 -12.90
CA LEU A 23 4.98 -23.57 -11.69
C LEU A 23 3.89 -22.53 -11.37
N GLU A 24 3.47 -21.74 -12.35
CA GLU A 24 2.39 -20.75 -12.17
C GLU A 24 1.10 -21.40 -11.65
N HIS A 25 0.71 -22.55 -12.22
CA HIS A 25 -0.45 -23.29 -11.76
C HIS A 25 -0.30 -23.72 -10.29
N GLN A 26 0.84 -24.31 -9.93
CA GLN A 26 1.12 -24.75 -8.56
C GLN A 26 1.08 -23.58 -7.58
N VAL A 27 1.73 -22.48 -7.90
CA VAL A 27 1.71 -21.25 -7.09
C VAL A 27 0.28 -20.76 -6.89
N ALA A 28 -0.52 -20.67 -7.96
CA ALA A 28 -1.92 -20.25 -7.85
C ALA A 28 -2.75 -21.19 -6.96
N GLN A 29 -2.52 -22.51 -7.02
CA GLN A 29 -3.20 -23.47 -6.15
C GLN A 29 -2.81 -23.29 -4.69
N GLU A 30 -1.54 -23.05 -4.37
CA GLU A 30 -1.12 -22.81 -2.99
C GLU A 30 -1.78 -21.56 -2.38
N PHE A 31 -1.88 -20.47 -3.16
CA PHE A 31 -2.63 -19.29 -2.74
C PHE A 31 -4.13 -19.57 -2.55
N LYS A 32 -4.77 -20.29 -3.48
CA LYS A 32 -6.19 -20.67 -3.37
C LYS A 32 -6.47 -21.54 -2.16
N LYS A 33 -5.62 -22.53 -1.87
CA LYS A 33 -5.70 -23.39 -0.67
C LYS A 33 -5.65 -22.57 0.61
N ALA A 34 -4.88 -21.48 0.63
CA ALA A 34 -4.80 -20.53 1.73
C ALA A 34 -5.93 -19.47 1.74
N GLY A 35 -6.94 -19.59 0.87
CA GLY A 35 -8.10 -18.69 0.83
C GLY A 35 -7.90 -17.38 0.06
N TRP A 36 -6.88 -17.30 -0.79
CA TRP A 36 -6.65 -16.15 -1.67
C TRP A 36 -7.37 -16.33 -3.01
N ALA A 37 -7.91 -15.23 -3.55
CA ALA A 37 -8.36 -15.19 -4.93
C ALA A 37 -7.16 -14.92 -5.84
N THR A 38 -7.02 -15.66 -6.94
CA THR A 38 -5.88 -15.51 -7.86
C THR A 38 -6.36 -15.17 -9.28
N ILE A 39 -5.63 -14.28 -9.96
CA ILE A 39 -5.79 -13.95 -11.37
C ILE A 39 -4.46 -14.26 -12.06
N GLY A 40 -4.46 -15.20 -13.00
CA GLY A 40 -3.27 -15.54 -13.80
C GLY A 40 -3.20 -14.78 -15.12
N GLY A 41 -2.00 -14.67 -15.68
CA GLY A 41 -1.75 -14.12 -17.03
C GLY A 41 -2.30 -12.72 -17.23
N ARG A 42 -2.06 -11.84 -16.26
CA ARG A 42 -2.67 -10.51 -16.26
C ARG A 42 -1.89 -9.56 -17.16
N PHE A 43 -2.51 -9.17 -18.26
CA PHE A 43 -1.93 -8.17 -19.17
C PHE A 43 -2.12 -6.74 -18.66
N TYR A 44 -1.08 -5.92 -18.81
CA TYR A 44 -1.12 -4.48 -18.61
C TYR A 44 -0.26 -3.76 -19.65
N ALA A 45 -0.65 -2.54 -20.01
CA ALA A 45 0.18 -1.68 -20.83
C ALA A 45 1.26 -1.05 -19.94
N ASP A 46 2.52 -1.18 -20.35
CA ASP A 46 3.61 -0.42 -19.75
C ASP A 46 3.54 1.00 -20.31
N ASP A 47 3.10 1.96 -19.50
CA ASP A 47 2.93 3.35 -19.93
C ASP A 47 4.27 4.05 -20.24
N VAL A 48 5.43 3.41 -20.00
CA VAL A 48 6.75 3.94 -20.35
C VAL A 48 7.14 3.59 -21.80
N ASP A 49 6.87 2.37 -22.26
CA ASP A 49 7.27 1.90 -23.60
C ASP A 49 6.09 1.50 -24.52
N GLY A 50 4.86 1.59 -24.01
CA GLY A 50 3.61 1.29 -24.72
C GLY A 50 3.37 -0.19 -25.00
N ARG A 51 4.22 -1.10 -24.50
CA ARG A 51 4.11 -2.54 -24.80
C ARG A 51 3.20 -3.24 -23.80
N ALA A 52 2.43 -4.20 -24.31
CA ALA A 52 1.72 -5.13 -23.44
C ALA A 52 2.73 -6.01 -22.69
N ARG A 53 2.57 -6.08 -21.37
CA ARG A 53 3.32 -6.96 -20.46
C ARG A 53 2.35 -7.87 -19.75
N GLU A 54 2.84 -9.03 -19.37
CA GLU A 54 2.10 -10.01 -18.61
C GLU A 54 2.72 -10.11 -17.21
N LEU A 55 1.87 -10.07 -16.19
CA LEU A 55 2.22 -10.52 -14.85
C LEU A 55 1.65 -11.92 -14.66
N ASP A 56 2.51 -12.83 -14.23
CA ASP A 56 2.19 -14.26 -14.11
C ASP A 56 0.97 -14.47 -13.21
N ILE A 57 0.99 -13.95 -11.96
CA ILE A 57 -0.13 -14.07 -11.03
C ILE A 57 -0.31 -12.82 -10.18
N VAL A 58 -1.57 -12.43 -9.96
CA VAL A 58 -1.97 -11.55 -8.86
C VAL A 58 -2.85 -12.32 -7.89
N ALA A 59 -2.47 -12.33 -6.61
CA ALA A 59 -3.30 -12.89 -5.55
C ALA A 59 -3.89 -11.77 -4.67
N TYR A 60 -5.14 -11.90 -4.27
CA TYR A 60 -5.83 -10.96 -3.37
C TYR A 60 -6.48 -11.70 -2.21
N ARG A 61 -6.35 -11.12 -1.02
CA ARG A 61 -7.16 -11.47 0.15
C ARG A 61 -7.85 -10.21 0.64
N THR A 62 -9.18 -10.26 0.78
CA THR A 62 -9.99 -9.12 1.19
C THR A 62 -10.67 -9.40 2.50
N TYR A 63 -10.40 -8.54 3.49
CA TYR A 63 -11.21 -8.44 4.69
C TYR A 63 -12.31 -7.40 4.44
N LYS A 64 -13.57 -7.80 4.58
CA LYS A 64 -14.71 -6.90 4.37
C LYS A 64 -15.26 -6.42 5.70
N SER A 65 -15.59 -5.13 5.77
CA SER A 65 -16.30 -4.55 6.91
C SER A 65 -17.29 -3.48 6.45
N LYS A 66 -18.14 -2.99 7.36
CA LYS A 66 -19.11 -1.93 7.04
C LYS A 66 -18.44 -0.60 6.65
N GLU A 67 -17.27 -0.34 7.21
CA GLU A 67 -16.59 0.96 7.11
C GLU A 67 -15.41 0.95 6.15
N LEU A 68 -14.66 -0.16 6.09
CA LEU A 68 -13.46 -0.30 5.28
C LEU A 68 -13.25 -1.75 4.84
N ASP A 69 -13.16 -1.95 3.53
CA ASP A 69 -12.64 -3.18 2.95
C ASP A 69 -11.10 -3.07 2.87
N VAL A 70 -10.38 -3.98 3.52
CA VAL A 70 -8.92 -4.04 3.46
C VAL A 70 -8.50 -5.15 2.52
N VAL A 71 -7.81 -4.79 1.44
CA VAL A 71 -7.36 -5.69 0.38
C VAL A 71 -5.84 -5.82 0.47
N THR A 72 -5.36 -7.02 0.76
CA THR A 72 -3.93 -7.34 0.59
C THR A 72 -3.75 -8.01 -0.76
N GLY A 73 -2.94 -7.39 -1.62
CA GLY A 73 -2.56 -7.89 -2.94
C GLY A 73 -1.12 -8.38 -2.94
N VAL A 74 -0.86 -9.45 -3.67
CA VAL A 74 0.47 -10.02 -3.89
C VAL A 74 0.70 -10.11 -5.39
N LEU A 75 1.73 -9.42 -5.86
CA LEU A 75 2.18 -9.47 -7.25
C LEU A 75 3.26 -10.54 -7.35
N ILE A 76 3.06 -11.51 -8.23
CA ILE A 76 3.85 -12.73 -8.24
C ILE A 76 4.45 -12.94 -9.63
N SER A 77 5.76 -13.09 -9.67
CA SER A 77 6.54 -13.54 -10.82
C SER A 77 7.03 -14.95 -10.53
N CYS A 78 6.79 -15.88 -11.45
CA CYS A 78 7.24 -17.26 -11.39
C CYS A 78 8.45 -17.43 -12.32
N LYS A 79 9.51 -18.04 -11.81
CA LYS A 79 10.76 -18.23 -12.55
C LYS A 79 11.25 -19.65 -12.33
N LYS A 80 11.19 -20.45 -13.40
CA LYS A 80 11.72 -21.80 -13.43
C LYS A 80 13.10 -21.80 -14.08
N ASP A 81 14.06 -22.42 -13.42
CA ASP A 81 15.43 -22.49 -13.91
C ASP A 81 16.12 -23.77 -13.41
N GLU A 82 16.16 -24.78 -14.27
CA GLU A 82 16.73 -26.10 -13.94
C GLU A 82 18.26 -26.14 -14.12
N GLU A 83 18.85 -25.15 -14.80
CA GLU A 83 20.26 -25.19 -15.19
C GLU A 83 21.16 -24.28 -14.36
N THR A 84 20.58 -23.37 -13.57
CA THR A 84 21.35 -22.39 -12.83
C THR A 84 20.93 -22.25 -11.37
N THR A 85 21.91 -21.94 -10.54
CA THR A 85 21.72 -21.45 -9.18
C THR A 85 21.65 -19.94 -9.20
N TRP A 86 20.64 -19.38 -8.53
CA TRP A 86 20.48 -17.94 -8.37
C TRP A 86 21.30 -17.47 -7.17
N ALA A 87 22.38 -16.73 -7.43
CA ALA A 87 23.24 -16.17 -6.41
C ALA A 87 22.92 -14.69 -6.15
N PHE A 88 22.71 -14.37 -4.88
CA PHE A 88 22.48 -13.02 -4.38
C PHE A 88 23.76 -12.56 -3.68
N LEU A 89 24.43 -11.55 -4.23
CA LEU A 89 25.67 -11.03 -3.64
C LEU A 89 25.30 -9.95 -2.63
N THR A 90 25.60 -10.20 -1.36
CA THR A 90 25.11 -9.39 -0.25
C THR A 90 26.23 -8.82 0.62
N LYS A 91 25.92 -7.72 1.30
CA LYS A 91 26.76 -7.10 2.32
C LYS A 91 25.91 -6.69 3.51
N ASP A 92 26.56 -6.30 4.60
CA ASP A 92 25.86 -5.78 5.76
C ASP A 92 25.09 -4.51 5.40
N LYS A 93 23.86 -4.45 5.90
CA LYS A 93 23.03 -3.26 5.79
C LYS A 93 23.70 -2.10 6.55
N PRO A 94 23.82 -0.89 5.96
CA PRO A 94 24.33 0.26 6.68
C PRO A 94 23.46 0.57 7.91
N LYS A 95 24.09 0.99 9.02
CA LYS A 95 23.38 1.35 10.25
C LYS A 95 22.40 2.50 10.04
N TYR A 96 22.75 3.43 9.16
CA TYR A 96 21.92 4.56 8.76
C TYR A 96 22.23 4.90 7.31
N ASP A 97 21.17 5.04 6.50
CA ASP A 97 21.29 5.59 5.15
C ASP A 97 20.07 6.48 4.87
N PRO A 98 20.26 7.81 4.83
CA PRO A 98 19.15 8.74 4.61
C PRO A 98 18.58 8.67 3.19
N ASN A 99 19.27 8.01 2.27
CA ASN A 99 18.86 7.94 0.86
C ASN A 99 17.97 6.73 0.56
N PHE A 100 17.65 5.91 1.57
CA PHE A 100 16.89 4.67 1.40
C PHE A 100 15.73 4.58 2.39
N ASP A 101 14.51 4.49 1.85
CA ASP A 101 13.39 3.93 2.61
C ASP A 101 13.58 2.41 2.67
N TRP A 102 14.13 1.94 3.79
CA TRP A 102 14.38 0.52 4.02
C TRP A 102 13.13 -0.29 4.31
N ASN A 103 12.00 0.37 4.56
CA ASN A 103 10.73 -0.26 4.89
C ASN A 103 9.62 0.31 4.00
N PRO A 104 9.75 0.22 2.66
CA PRO A 104 8.75 0.77 1.77
C PRO A 104 7.44 0.02 1.96
N VAL A 105 6.36 0.78 2.14
CA VAL A 105 5.00 0.27 2.27
C VAL A 105 4.16 0.84 1.15
N HIS A 106 3.71 -0.04 0.26
CA HIS A 106 2.89 0.33 -0.89
C HIS A 106 1.42 0.14 -0.60
N TYR A 107 0.67 1.23 -0.65
CA TYR A 107 -0.74 1.23 -0.34
C TYR A 107 -1.51 2.24 -1.19
N TRP A 108 -2.83 2.09 -1.23
CA TRP A 108 -3.75 3.09 -1.79
C TRP A 108 -5.07 3.08 -1.02
N THR A 109 -5.67 4.25 -0.81
CA THR A 109 -7.05 4.42 -0.30
C THR A 109 -7.62 5.76 -0.76
N ASP A 110 -8.93 5.81 -0.98
CA ASP A 110 -9.71 7.04 -1.17
C ASP A 110 -10.68 7.33 -0.01
N VAL A 111 -10.60 6.53 1.06
CA VAL A 111 -11.47 6.66 2.23
C VAL A 111 -11.00 7.83 3.07
N GLU A 112 -11.84 8.86 3.20
CA GLU A 112 -11.63 9.94 4.14
C GLU A 112 -12.34 9.69 5.48
N PRO A 113 -11.77 10.12 6.62
CA PRO A 113 -10.56 10.96 6.78
C PRO A 113 -9.23 10.19 6.79
N LEU A 114 -9.26 8.86 6.61
CA LEU A 114 -8.07 8.01 6.68
C LEU A 114 -7.00 8.42 5.67
N ARG A 115 -7.37 8.78 4.44
CA ARG A 115 -6.41 9.23 3.42
C ARG A 115 -5.67 10.49 3.86
N SER A 116 -6.37 11.51 4.35
CA SER A 116 -5.73 12.72 4.89
C SER A 116 -4.79 12.39 6.05
N TYR A 117 -5.21 11.52 6.97
CA TYR A 117 -4.39 11.07 8.09
C TYR A 117 -3.09 10.39 7.62
N LEU A 118 -3.19 9.41 6.71
CA LEU A 118 -2.04 8.67 6.18
C LEU A 118 -1.04 9.55 5.39
N ALA A 119 -1.49 10.72 4.93
CA ALA A 119 -0.69 11.68 4.16
C ALA A 119 0.03 12.74 5.01
N SER A 120 -0.25 12.85 6.31
CA SER A 120 0.42 13.79 7.23
C SER A 120 1.10 13.13 8.41
N ASP A 121 0.54 12.05 8.95
CA ASP A 121 1.09 11.39 10.15
C ASP A 121 2.21 10.39 9.82
N PRO A 122 3.23 10.22 10.67
CA PRO A 122 4.28 9.21 10.53
C PRO A 122 3.78 7.80 10.91
N TRP A 123 2.65 7.39 10.33
CA TRP A 123 1.96 6.14 10.67
C TRP A 123 2.78 4.89 10.29
N LYS A 124 3.62 4.98 9.25
CA LYS A 124 4.42 3.84 8.75
C LYS A 124 5.34 3.27 9.82
N GLU A 125 6.01 4.12 10.61
CA GLU A 125 6.91 3.68 11.67
C GLU A 125 6.15 2.91 12.76
N LYS A 126 4.98 3.42 13.17
CA LYS A 126 4.09 2.75 14.13
C LYS A 126 3.57 1.43 13.58
N TYR A 127 3.19 1.40 12.31
CA TYR A 127 2.75 0.20 11.59
C TYR A 127 3.84 -0.88 11.60
N ILE A 128 5.05 -0.54 11.15
CA ILE A 128 6.21 -1.45 11.13
C ILE A 128 6.56 -1.94 12.53
N THR A 129 6.62 -1.05 13.52
CA THR A 129 6.90 -1.43 14.92
C THR A 129 5.85 -2.37 15.48
N SER A 130 4.57 -2.14 15.17
CA SER A 130 3.47 -2.98 15.63
C SER A 130 3.38 -4.34 14.93
N ALA A 131 4.08 -4.54 13.81
CA ALA A 131 4.10 -5.81 13.09
C ALA A 131 4.82 -6.92 13.89
N GLY A 132 5.70 -6.55 14.83
CA GLY A 132 6.41 -7.51 15.69
C GLY A 132 7.13 -8.58 14.86
N LYS A 133 6.84 -9.86 15.09
CA LYS A 133 7.44 -10.98 14.33
C LYS A 133 7.15 -10.93 12.82
N LEU A 134 6.03 -10.32 12.41
CA LEU A 134 5.70 -10.17 10.99
C LEU A 134 6.68 -9.24 10.27
N TYR A 135 7.41 -8.39 11.01
CA TYR A 135 8.49 -7.57 10.46
C TYR A 135 9.59 -8.43 9.85
N ASP A 136 10.14 -9.37 10.63
CA ASP A 136 11.18 -10.28 10.14
C ASP A 136 10.66 -11.16 9.00
N GLU A 137 9.38 -11.53 9.06
CA GLU A 137 8.75 -12.38 8.05
C GLU A 137 8.31 -11.64 6.79
N ASN A 138 8.21 -10.31 6.72
CA ASN A 138 7.62 -9.63 5.54
C ASN A 138 8.27 -8.29 5.18
N PHE A 139 8.96 -7.63 6.10
CA PHE A 139 9.48 -6.28 5.88
C PHE A 139 11.01 -6.22 5.97
N ARG A 140 11.64 -7.16 6.68
CA ARG A 140 13.09 -7.11 6.90
C ARG A 140 13.87 -7.55 5.66
N ALA A 141 14.51 -6.57 5.02
CA ALA A 141 15.72 -6.81 4.21
C ALA A 141 16.92 -6.90 5.16
N ALA A 142 17.29 -8.12 5.55
CA ALA A 142 18.35 -8.35 6.54
C ALA A 142 19.73 -7.92 6.04
N ARG A 143 19.95 -7.92 4.73
CA ARG A 143 21.20 -7.59 4.05
C ARG A 143 20.93 -6.69 2.86
N ASP A 144 21.95 -5.95 2.43
CA ASP A 144 21.90 -5.20 1.18
C ASP A 144 22.40 -6.09 0.04
N VAL A 145 21.55 -6.30 -0.97
CA VAL A 145 21.92 -7.07 -2.16
C VAL A 145 22.41 -6.08 -3.21
N PHE A 146 23.71 -6.11 -3.48
CA PHE A 146 24.34 -5.14 -4.40
C PHE A 146 24.49 -5.69 -5.82
N ALA A 147 24.42 -7.01 -6.01
CA ALA A 147 24.48 -7.64 -7.33
C ALA A 147 23.78 -9.01 -7.34
N PHE A 148 23.46 -9.47 -8.54
CA PHE A 148 22.88 -10.78 -8.82
C PHE A 148 23.74 -11.51 -9.83
N GLN A 149 23.74 -12.84 -9.75
CA GLN A 149 24.50 -13.67 -10.67
C GLN A 149 23.80 -15.02 -10.81
N GLN A 150 23.56 -15.46 -12.05
CA GLN A 150 23.18 -16.85 -12.30
C GLN A 150 24.44 -17.68 -12.49
N VAL A 151 24.53 -18.82 -11.81
CA VAL A 151 25.70 -19.70 -11.86
C VAL A 151 25.26 -21.05 -12.41
N ALA A 152 25.86 -21.51 -13.50
CA ALA A 152 25.53 -22.79 -14.10
C ALA A 152 25.81 -23.95 -13.12
N SER A 153 24.82 -24.81 -12.91
CA SER A 153 24.90 -25.86 -11.87
C SER A 153 25.96 -26.92 -12.16
N LEU A 154 26.30 -27.16 -13.43
CA LEU A 154 27.23 -28.23 -13.83
C LEU A 154 28.71 -27.81 -13.81
N ASN A 155 29.04 -26.61 -14.29
CA ASN A 155 30.42 -26.16 -14.47
C ASN A 155 30.76 -24.90 -13.67
N VAL A 156 29.83 -24.42 -12.84
CA VAL A 156 29.99 -23.24 -11.97
C VAL A 156 30.35 -21.96 -12.75
N ALA A 157 30.08 -21.94 -14.07
CA ALA A 157 30.33 -20.77 -14.89
C ALA A 157 29.29 -19.68 -14.62
N ALA A 158 29.74 -18.43 -14.54
CA ALA A 158 28.86 -17.28 -14.50
C ALA A 158 28.04 -17.18 -15.81
N ARG A 159 26.72 -16.98 -15.68
CA ARG A 159 25.79 -16.69 -16.79
C ARG A 159 25.21 -15.29 -16.64
N ASN A 160 24.51 -14.76 -17.64
CA ASN A 160 23.79 -13.49 -17.42
C ASN A 160 22.71 -13.67 -16.34
N ASP A 161 22.34 -12.58 -15.68
CA ASP A 161 21.34 -12.50 -14.60
C ASP A 161 19.94 -12.12 -15.12
N LYS A 162 19.69 -12.32 -16.42
CA LYS A 162 18.51 -11.81 -17.12
C LYS A 162 17.21 -12.32 -16.50
N ALA A 163 17.18 -13.55 -15.98
CA ALA A 163 15.98 -14.10 -15.36
C ALA A 163 15.64 -13.39 -14.04
N ILE A 164 16.67 -13.09 -13.23
CA ILE A 164 16.54 -12.36 -11.96
C ILE A 164 16.10 -10.92 -12.25
N PHE A 165 16.81 -10.24 -13.15
CA PHE A 165 16.50 -8.86 -13.53
C PHE A 165 15.07 -8.72 -14.08
N ASN A 166 14.66 -9.63 -14.97
CA ASN A 166 13.30 -9.61 -15.52
C ASN A 166 12.24 -9.85 -14.45
N SER A 167 12.53 -10.69 -13.44
CA SER A 167 11.63 -10.90 -12.30
C SER A 167 11.44 -9.62 -11.50
N ILE A 168 12.54 -8.92 -11.19
CA ILE A 168 12.50 -7.62 -10.49
C ILE A 168 11.76 -6.57 -11.31
N ALA A 169 12.16 -6.38 -12.57
CA ALA A 169 11.61 -5.33 -13.42
C ALA A 169 10.11 -5.53 -13.71
N SER A 170 9.67 -6.78 -13.92
CA SER A 170 8.24 -7.08 -14.13
C SER A 170 7.40 -6.75 -12.88
N LEU A 171 7.85 -7.17 -11.70
CA LEU A 171 7.17 -6.89 -10.43
C LEU A 171 7.10 -5.38 -10.13
N MET A 172 8.20 -4.64 -10.34
CA MET A 172 8.23 -3.19 -10.13
C MET A 172 7.27 -2.46 -11.07
N LYS A 173 7.23 -2.85 -12.36
CA LYS A 173 6.31 -2.28 -13.34
C LYS A 173 4.85 -2.63 -13.04
N ALA A 174 4.59 -3.86 -12.61
CA ALA A 174 3.26 -4.28 -12.22
C ALA A 174 2.76 -3.53 -10.97
N LEU A 175 3.64 -3.24 -10.02
CA LEU A 175 3.33 -2.41 -8.85
C LEU A 175 2.93 -1.00 -9.26
N ASP A 176 3.72 -0.32 -10.11
CA ASP A 176 3.39 1.01 -10.63
C ASP A 176 2.02 0.99 -11.34
N HIS A 177 1.79 0.00 -12.20
CA HIS A 177 0.50 -0.17 -12.87
C HIS A 177 -0.66 -0.35 -11.88
N GLU A 178 -0.52 -1.20 -10.86
CA GLU A 178 -1.58 -1.43 -9.87
C GLU A 178 -1.87 -0.16 -9.05
N VAL A 179 -0.84 0.55 -8.60
CA VAL A 179 -0.99 1.79 -7.83
C VAL A 179 -1.76 2.85 -8.63
N GLU A 180 -1.59 2.89 -9.96
CA GLU A 180 -2.33 3.82 -10.82
C GLU A 180 -3.72 3.32 -11.24
N ALA A 181 -3.89 2.01 -11.46
CA ALA A 181 -5.15 1.42 -11.88
C ALA A 181 -6.16 1.34 -10.74
N VAL A 182 -5.71 1.09 -9.50
CA VAL A 182 -6.56 1.00 -8.31
C VAL A 182 -7.48 2.22 -8.17
N PRO A 183 -7.00 3.48 -8.20
CA PRO A 183 -7.88 4.65 -8.08
C PRO A 183 -9.03 4.69 -9.08
N LYS A 184 -8.84 4.17 -10.29
CA LYS A 184 -9.89 4.16 -11.33
C LYS A 184 -10.92 3.06 -11.07
N ARG A 185 -10.49 1.87 -10.62
CA ARG A 185 -11.38 0.70 -10.44
C ARG A 185 -12.04 0.60 -9.05
N ALA A 186 -11.45 1.23 -8.04
CA ALA A 186 -11.86 1.08 -6.63
C ALA A 186 -12.52 2.33 -6.03
N LYS A 187 -12.63 3.43 -6.81
CA LYS A 187 -13.21 4.69 -6.36
C LYS A 187 -14.59 4.50 -5.71
N GLY A 188 -14.79 5.06 -4.52
CA GLY A 188 -16.05 5.04 -3.78
C GLY A 188 -16.42 3.69 -3.17
N ARG A 189 -15.57 2.65 -3.29
CA ARG A 189 -15.85 1.30 -2.75
C ARG A 189 -15.42 1.13 -1.30
N LYS A 190 -14.98 2.21 -0.64
CA LYS A 190 -14.45 2.22 0.74
C LYS A 190 -13.32 1.19 0.93
N ARG A 191 -12.27 1.27 0.11
CA ARG A 191 -11.22 0.27 0.06
C ARG A 191 -9.85 0.84 0.38
N LEU A 192 -9.06 0.03 1.07
CA LEU A 192 -7.63 0.21 1.19
C LEU A 192 -6.91 -1.00 0.58
N TYR A 193 -5.89 -0.74 -0.23
CA TYR A 193 -5.06 -1.76 -0.87
C TYR A 193 -3.65 -1.75 -0.27
N TYR A 194 -3.07 -2.93 -0.10
CA TYR A 194 -1.65 -3.18 0.16
C TYR A 194 -1.06 -4.05 -0.94
N PHE A 195 0.22 -3.86 -1.26
CA PHE A 195 0.91 -4.68 -2.26
C PHE A 195 2.22 -5.24 -1.72
N SER A 196 2.39 -6.57 -1.85
CA SER A 196 3.64 -7.29 -1.63
C SER A 196 4.15 -7.87 -2.96
N LEU A 197 5.47 -7.86 -3.19
CA LEU A 197 6.09 -8.34 -4.42
C LEU A 197 6.84 -9.64 -4.14
N VAL A 198 6.58 -10.67 -4.94
CA VAL A 198 7.12 -12.02 -4.72
C VAL A 198 7.63 -12.60 -6.03
N SER A 199 8.88 -13.03 -6.03
CA SER A 199 9.46 -13.88 -7.07
C SER A 199 9.51 -15.32 -6.55
N VAL A 200 8.65 -16.19 -7.05
CA VAL A 200 8.71 -17.62 -6.75
C VAL A 200 9.70 -18.26 -7.73
N VAL A 201 10.73 -18.90 -7.19
CA VAL A 201 11.85 -19.44 -7.96
C VAL A 201 11.89 -20.95 -7.82
N ASP A 202 11.79 -21.66 -8.93
CA ASP A 202 12.01 -23.10 -9.03
C ASP A 202 13.44 -23.36 -9.49
N ALA A 203 14.38 -23.05 -8.59
CA ALA A 203 15.82 -23.21 -8.75
C ALA A 203 16.51 -23.14 -7.37
N PRO A 204 17.74 -23.65 -7.21
CA PRO A 204 18.55 -23.38 -6.04
C PRO A 204 18.84 -21.88 -5.88
N MET A 205 18.78 -21.39 -4.64
CA MET A 205 19.10 -20.00 -4.31
C MET A 205 20.19 -19.96 -3.25
N VAL A 206 21.16 -19.05 -3.42
CA VAL A 206 22.28 -18.89 -2.47
C VAL A 206 22.49 -17.42 -2.12
N ASP A 207 22.70 -17.13 -0.83
CA ASP A 207 23.24 -15.86 -0.34
C ASP A 207 24.77 -15.95 -0.34
N VAL A 208 25.44 -15.05 -1.05
CA VAL A 208 26.89 -14.91 -1.06
C VAL A 208 27.26 -13.64 -0.29
N SER A 209 27.68 -13.83 0.95
CA SER A 209 28.00 -12.79 1.93
C SER A 209 29.41 -12.23 1.74
N TYR A 210 29.53 -10.93 1.48
CA TYR A 210 30.79 -10.18 1.38
C TYR A 210 31.10 -9.33 2.63
N SER A 211 30.55 -9.68 3.80
CA SER A 211 30.76 -8.93 5.05
C SER A 211 32.12 -9.19 5.75
N GLY A 212 32.90 -10.16 5.30
CA GLY A 212 34.19 -10.55 5.90
C GLY A 212 35.36 -10.51 4.91
N GLU A 213 36.51 -11.08 5.30
CA GLU A 213 37.71 -11.13 4.44
C GLU A 213 37.52 -11.99 3.18
N ALA A 214 36.70 -13.04 3.27
CA ALA A 214 36.38 -13.93 2.17
C ALA A 214 34.86 -14.07 1.98
N PRO A 215 34.36 -14.20 0.73
CA PRO A 215 32.94 -14.43 0.48
C PRO A 215 32.48 -15.79 1.02
N VAL A 216 31.34 -15.81 1.71
CA VAL A 216 30.73 -17.05 2.23
C VAL A 216 29.39 -17.28 1.56
N ALA A 217 29.24 -18.43 0.89
CA ALA A 217 27.99 -18.83 0.25
C ALA A 217 27.18 -19.77 1.14
N ALA A 218 25.87 -19.53 1.24
CA ALA A 218 24.93 -20.40 1.93
C ALA A 218 23.64 -20.55 1.12
N GLU A 219 23.10 -21.76 1.06
CA GLU A 219 21.79 -22.00 0.46
C GLU A 219 20.69 -21.33 1.29
N VAL A 220 19.77 -20.67 0.61
CA VAL A 220 18.66 -19.95 1.24
C VAL A 220 17.32 -20.39 0.66
N ALA A 221 16.36 -20.60 1.56
CA ALA A 221 14.95 -20.81 1.20
C ALA A 221 14.29 -19.53 0.68
N ARG A 222 14.76 -18.38 1.18
CA ARG A 222 14.17 -17.08 0.98
C ARG A 222 15.21 -15.99 1.13
N LEU A 223 15.06 -14.94 0.33
CA LEU A 223 15.80 -13.70 0.47
C LEU A 223 14.90 -12.50 0.16
N THR A 224 15.04 -11.41 0.91
CA THR A 224 14.32 -10.15 0.65
C THR A 224 15.30 -9.12 0.11
N HIS A 225 15.05 -8.63 -1.10
CA HIS A 225 15.83 -7.58 -1.75
C HIS A 225 15.06 -6.25 -1.71
N LEU A 226 15.72 -5.18 -1.28
CA LEU A 226 15.24 -3.82 -1.46
C LEU A 226 15.59 -3.34 -2.88
N ALA A 227 14.64 -3.46 -3.79
CA ALA A 227 14.80 -3.00 -5.18
C ALA A 227 14.55 -1.50 -5.29
N ARG A 228 15.37 -0.82 -6.09
CA ARG A 228 15.12 0.55 -6.56
C ARG A 228 14.94 0.52 -8.06
N TYR A 229 13.87 1.16 -8.53
CA TYR A 229 13.57 1.23 -9.94
C TYR A 229 12.97 2.58 -10.28
N MET A 230 13.44 3.18 -11.37
CA MET A 230 12.88 4.42 -11.87
C MET A 230 11.74 4.09 -12.84
N VAL A 231 10.51 4.37 -12.45
CA VAL A 231 9.32 4.26 -13.33
C VAL A 231 8.75 5.66 -13.52
N ARG A 232 8.57 6.09 -14.79
CA ARG A 232 8.07 7.44 -15.14
C ARG A 232 8.84 8.59 -14.46
N ARG A 233 10.17 8.49 -14.40
CA ARG A 233 11.06 9.47 -13.74
C ARG A 233 10.78 9.66 -12.23
N ARG A 234 10.06 8.74 -11.60
CA ARG A 234 9.90 8.66 -10.15
C ARG A 234 10.73 7.50 -9.63
N ASP A 235 11.51 7.75 -8.60
CA ASP A 235 12.20 6.69 -7.86
C ASP A 235 11.19 5.93 -7.02
N LEU A 236 11.03 4.63 -7.31
CA LEU A 236 10.23 3.71 -6.52
C LEU A 236 11.17 2.69 -5.87
N SER A 237 11.04 2.53 -4.56
CA SER A 237 11.70 1.48 -3.79
C SER A 237 10.67 0.46 -3.31
N ALA A 238 10.95 -0.82 -3.44
CA ALA A 238 10.06 -1.90 -2.99
C ALA A 238 10.84 -3.09 -2.44
N LEU A 239 10.21 -3.84 -1.53
CA LEU A 239 10.73 -5.12 -1.08
C LEU A 239 10.25 -6.23 -2.01
N ILE A 240 11.19 -6.96 -2.59
CA ILE A 240 10.93 -8.14 -3.42
C ILE A 240 11.38 -9.37 -2.64
N HIS A 241 10.43 -10.27 -2.38
CA HIS A 241 10.71 -11.54 -1.74
C HIS A 241 11.02 -12.59 -2.79
N PHE A 242 12.26 -13.06 -2.83
CA PHE A 242 12.64 -14.28 -3.55
C PHE A 242 12.36 -15.47 -2.65
N VAL A 243 11.55 -16.41 -3.14
CA VAL A 243 11.10 -17.58 -2.36
C VAL A 243 11.23 -18.81 -3.24
N ARG A 244 11.90 -19.83 -2.70
CA ARG A 244 12.01 -21.10 -3.41
C ARG A 244 10.65 -21.81 -3.48
N SER A 245 10.35 -22.42 -4.62
CA SER A 245 9.07 -23.08 -4.91
C SER A 245 8.64 -24.07 -3.81
N ASP A 246 9.56 -24.90 -3.33
CA ASP A 246 9.35 -25.88 -2.24
C ASP A 246 9.05 -25.25 -0.87
N LYS A 247 9.35 -23.95 -0.68
CA LYS A 247 9.09 -23.21 0.57
C LYS A 247 7.94 -22.20 0.45
N LEU A 248 7.23 -22.21 -0.69
CA LEU A 248 6.10 -21.33 -0.90
C LEU A 248 4.98 -21.50 0.14
N PRO A 249 4.57 -22.72 0.56
CA PRO A 249 3.47 -22.87 1.51
C PRO A 249 3.73 -22.16 2.86
N GLN A 250 4.96 -22.22 3.38
CA GLN A 250 5.31 -21.50 4.61
C GLN A 250 5.22 -19.97 4.41
N PHE A 251 5.63 -19.50 3.24
CA PHE A 251 5.59 -18.06 2.94
C PHE A 251 4.17 -17.55 2.71
N VAL A 252 3.30 -18.30 2.02
CA VAL A 252 1.88 -17.97 1.87
C VAL A 252 1.17 -17.90 3.23
N ALA A 253 1.54 -18.76 4.19
CA ALA A 253 1.05 -18.66 5.56
C ALA A 253 1.49 -17.36 6.25
N ALA A 254 2.74 -16.92 6.05
CA ALA A 254 3.22 -15.63 6.57
C ALA A 254 2.49 -14.44 5.95
N LEU A 255 2.28 -14.45 4.63
CA LEU A 255 1.48 -13.43 3.92
C LEU A 255 0.03 -13.41 4.41
N SER A 256 -0.53 -14.56 4.74
CA SER A 256 -1.89 -14.66 5.28
C SER A 256 -1.98 -13.98 6.65
N LYS A 257 -1.02 -14.24 7.55
CA LYS A 257 -0.93 -13.52 8.83
C LYS A 257 -0.74 -12.02 8.64
N LEU A 258 0.07 -11.60 7.66
CA LEU A 258 0.24 -10.20 7.31
C LEU A 258 -1.08 -9.56 6.86
N ALA A 259 -1.86 -10.25 6.04
CA ALA A 259 -3.17 -9.76 5.58
C ALA A 259 -4.15 -9.56 6.75
N ASP A 260 -4.16 -10.50 7.71
CA ASP A 260 -5.00 -10.40 8.91
C ASP A 260 -4.55 -9.25 9.82
N PHE A 261 -3.23 -9.07 9.98
CA PHE A 261 -2.65 -7.92 10.68
C PHE A 261 -3.02 -6.59 10.01
N ASN A 262 -2.90 -6.49 8.69
CA ASN A 262 -3.25 -5.29 7.92
C ASN A 262 -4.73 -4.92 8.13
N ALA A 263 -5.62 -5.91 8.07
CA ALA A 263 -7.05 -5.70 8.30
C ALA A 263 -7.33 -5.12 9.69
N ALA A 264 -6.78 -5.73 10.74
CA ALA A 264 -6.96 -5.28 12.11
C ALA A 264 -6.35 -3.88 12.34
N HIS A 265 -5.12 -3.67 11.88
CA HIS A 265 -4.40 -2.42 12.08
C HIS A 265 -5.09 -1.26 11.35
N MET A 266 -5.48 -1.43 10.08
CA MET A 266 -6.12 -0.37 9.30
C MET A 266 -7.51 -0.02 9.79
N THR A 267 -8.27 -1.01 10.27
CA THR A 267 -9.58 -0.76 10.90
C THR A 267 -9.42 0.13 12.14
N LYS A 268 -8.41 -0.15 12.97
CA LYS A 268 -8.07 0.72 14.12
C LYS A 268 -7.63 2.11 13.65
N LEU A 269 -6.81 2.18 12.60
CA LEU A 269 -6.29 3.44 12.09
C LEU A 269 -7.39 4.32 11.48
N LEU A 270 -8.43 3.73 10.89
CA LEU A 270 -9.62 4.46 10.47
C LEU A 270 -10.29 5.14 11.67
N ALA A 271 -10.50 4.44 12.78
CA ALA A 271 -11.05 5.05 13.99
C ALA A 271 -10.15 6.19 14.49
N THR A 272 -8.83 5.98 14.56
CA THR A 272 -7.85 7.02 14.92
C THR A 272 -7.92 8.23 13.99
N SER A 273 -8.15 8.03 12.69
CA SER A 273 -8.23 9.12 11.72
C SER A 273 -9.42 10.05 11.97
N TYR A 274 -10.53 9.56 12.52
CA TYR A 274 -11.62 10.43 12.96
C TYR A 274 -11.24 11.22 14.21
N GLU A 275 -10.68 10.55 15.22
CA GLU A 275 -10.23 11.21 16.47
C GLU A 275 -9.15 12.26 16.22
N SER A 276 -8.37 12.07 15.16
CA SER A 276 -7.27 12.96 14.79
C SER A 276 -7.68 14.35 14.34
N ILE A 277 -8.97 14.63 14.17
CA ILE A 277 -9.46 16.01 14.03
C ILE A 277 -8.91 16.92 15.16
N ARG A 278 -8.63 16.35 16.34
CA ARG A 278 -8.07 17.09 17.48
C ARG A 278 -6.59 17.47 17.35
N TRP A 279 -5.81 16.88 16.44
CA TRP A 279 -4.37 17.15 16.35
C TRP A 279 -3.79 17.18 14.93
N ASN A 280 -4.52 16.70 13.93
CA ASN A 280 -4.05 16.59 12.55
C ASN A 280 -4.73 17.65 11.66
N GLU A 281 -3.94 18.63 11.24
CA GLU A 281 -4.38 19.76 10.41
C GLU A 281 -5.01 19.32 9.07
N LYS A 282 -4.43 18.32 8.37
CA LYS A 282 -4.98 17.85 7.09
C LYS A 282 -6.35 17.18 7.27
N VAL A 283 -6.56 16.52 8.40
CA VAL A 283 -7.87 15.94 8.74
C VAL A 283 -8.88 17.04 9.07
N ARG A 284 -8.47 18.07 9.80
CA ARG A 284 -9.31 19.26 10.04
C ARG A 284 -9.68 19.96 8.73
N ALA A 285 -8.72 20.20 7.84
CA ALA A 285 -8.95 20.78 6.52
C ALA A 285 -9.96 19.96 5.70
N HIS A 286 -9.82 18.63 5.69
CA HIS A 286 -10.81 17.75 5.03
C HIS A 286 -12.22 17.95 5.59
N PHE A 287 -12.38 18.00 6.91
CA PHE A 287 -13.69 18.18 7.52
C PHE A 287 -14.24 19.60 7.32
N ALA A 288 -13.38 20.62 7.35
CA ALA A 288 -13.75 22.00 7.02
C ALA A 288 -14.33 22.06 5.60
N ASP A 289 -13.62 21.55 4.60
CA ASP A 289 -14.09 21.50 3.21
C ASP A 289 -15.42 20.75 3.05
N ARG A 290 -15.52 19.59 3.73
CA ARG A 290 -16.72 18.74 3.67
C ARG A 290 -17.94 19.40 4.31
N LEU A 291 -17.75 20.18 5.36
CA LEU A 291 -18.82 20.82 6.13
C LEU A 291 -19.13 22.24 5.66
N LYS A 292 -18.18 22.90 4.97
CA LYS A 292 -18.18 24.32 4.60
C LYS A 292 -19.54 24.81 4.14
N TRP A 293 -20.05 24.25 3.04
CA TRP A 293 -21.29 24.75 2.45
C TRP A 293 -22.48 24.69 3.42
N ARG A 294 -22.58 23.63 4.25
CA ARG A 294 -23.69 23.43 5.17
C ARG A 294 -23.59 24.41 6.33
N LEU A 295 -22.42 24.48 6.95
CA LEU A 295 -22.21 25.31 8.13
C LEU A 295 -22.28 26.80 7.77
N VAL A 296 -21.62 27.23 6.69
CA VAL A 296 -21.70 28.62 6.20
C VAL A 296 -23.15 29.04 5.92
N LEU A 297 -23.96 28.17 5.30
CA LEU A 297 -25.38 28.45 5.09
C LEU A 297 -26.14 28.63 6.42
N ARG A 298 -25.89 27.77 7.41
CA ARG A 298 -26.58 27.83 8.72
C ARG A 298 -26.13 29.02 9.56
N ILE A 299 -24.84 29.34 9.54
CA ILE A 299 -24.25 30.51 10.19
C ILE A 299 -24.91 31.78 9.63
N ASN A 300 -24.93 31.95 8.31
CA ASN A 300 -25.57 33.11 7.67
C ASN A 300 -27.08 33.17 7.96
N GLN A 301 -27.77 32.04 8.10
CA GLN A 301 -29.19 32.04 8.52
C GLN A 301 -29.37 32.49 9.97
N ALA A 302 -28.52 32.04 10.89
CA ALA A 302 -28.55 32.45 12.29
C ALA A 302 -28.28 33.96 12.43
N LEU A 303 -27.28 34.48 11.74
CA LEU A 303 -26.96 35.92 11.74
C LEU A 303 -28.13 36.77 11.22
N ARG A 304 -28.77 36.37 10.10
CA ARG A 304 -29.96 37.09 9.57
C ARG A 304 -31.12 37.08 10.54
N LYS A 305 -31.38 35.95 11.20
CA LYS A 305 -32.46 35.82 12.17
C LYS A 305 -32.26 36.73 13.39
N ASN A 306 -31.01 36.95 13.77
CA ASN A 306 -30.61 37.79 14.89
C ASN A 306 -30.32 39.25 14.49
N GLY A 307 -30.80 39.69 13.32
CA GLY A 307 -30.84 41.10 12.96
C GLY A 307 -29.61 41.64 12.23
N ILE A 308 -28.64 40.78 11.86
CA ILE A 308 -27.50 41.18 11.02
C ILE A 308 -27.93 41.18 9.54
N PRO A 309 -28.03 42.35 8.88
CA PRO A 309 -28.45 42.43 7.49
C PRO A 309 -27.31 42.00 6.56
N ALA A 310 -27.58 41.01 5.70
CA ALA A 310 -26.64 40.51 4.69
C ALA A 310 -25.25 40.05 5.23
N PRO A 311 -25.21 39.03 6.11
CA PRO A 311 -23.95 38.45 6.58
C PRO A 311 -23.16 37.86 5.42
N LYS A 312 -21.83 37.96 5.50
CA LYS A 312 -20.87 37.63 4.44
C LYS A 312 -19.90 36.52 4.84
N VAL A 313 -20.33 35.59 5.68
CA VAL A 313 -19.48 34.42 5.95
C VAL A 313 -19.38 33.62 4.66
N GLU A 314 -18.17 33.56 4.08
CA GLU A 314 -17.89 32.87 2.80
C GLU A 314 -16.92 31.70 3.00
N ASP A 315 -16.07 31.80 4.03
CA ASP A 315 -15.11 30.77 4.36
C ASP A 315 -15.26 30.26 5.79
N MET A 316 -14.73 29.05 6.02
CA MET A 316 -14.56 28.54 7.36
C MET A 316 -13.39 27.57 7.43
N ARG A 317 -12.75 27.56 8.61
CA ARG A 317 -11.74 26.56 8.97
C ARG A 317 -12.15 25.89 10.27
N ILE A 318 -11.52 24.74 10.53
CA ILE A 318 -11.66 24.03 11.78
C ILE A 318 -10.29 23.99 12.41
N ASP A 319 -10.19 24.44 13.66
CA ASP A 319 -9.03 24.21 14.50
C ASP A 319 -9.39 23.46 15.79
N PHE A 320 -8.38 23.07 16.56
CA PHE A 320 -8.58 22.45 17.87
C PHE A 320 -7.62 23.06 18.89
N GLU A 321 -8.20 23.78 19.84
CA GLU A 321 -7.47 24.49 20.89
C GLU A 321 -8.23 24.36 22.22
N GLU A 322 -7.48 24.37 23.33
CA GLU A 322 -8.06 24.31 24.68
C GLU A 322 -9.03 23.13 24.93
N GLY A 323 -8.86 22.02 24.20
CA GLY A 323 -9.71 20.83 24.35
C GLY A 323 -11.04 20.85 23.59
N ARG A 324 -11.28 21.85 22.74
CA ARG A 324 -12.51 22.02 21.95
C ARG A 324 -12.20 22.37 20.49
N LEU A 325 -13.15 22.11 19.60
CA LEU A 325 -13.02 22.57 18.20
C LEU A 325 -13.34 24.06 18.09
N LYS A 326 -12.52 24.78 17.33
CA LYS A 326 -12.79 26.17 16.92
C LYS A 326 -13.29 26.15 15.48
N ILE A 327 -14.48 26.67 15.24
CA ILE A 327 -15.01 26.91 13.90
C ILE A 327 -14.66 28.34 13.55
N LEU A 328 -13.52 28.50 12.88
CA LEU A 328 -13.01 29.78 12.46
C LEU A 328 -13.80 30.26 11.24
N ILE A 329 -14.33 31.48 11.30
CA ILE A 329 -15.12 32.11 10.24
C ILE A 329 -14.57 33.49 9.91
N ASP A 330 -14.77 33.93 8.67
CA ASP A 330 -14.32 35.23 8.15
C ASP A 330 -15.21 36.40 8.60
N THR A 331 -15.49 36.50 9.91
CA THR A 331 -16.26 37.59 10.54
C THR A 331 -15.35 38.58 11.26
N PHE A 332 -15.68 39.88 11.20
CA PHE A 332 -14.81 40.96 11.67
C PHE A 332 -15.19 41.56 13.03
N ASP A 333 -16.40 41.28 13.58
CA ASP A 333 -16.93 41.95 14.78
C ASP A 333 -17.31 40.98 15.91
N GLY A 334 -17.02 41.36 17.15
CA GLY A 334 -17.25 40.52 18.35
C GLY A 334 -18.72 40.19 18.62
N ASP A 335 -19.64 41.11 18.31
CA ASP A 335 -21.08 40.91 18.51
C ASP A 335 -21.65 39.75 17.69
N GLU A 336 -21.12 39.52 16.47
CA GLU A 336 -21.55 38.40 15.62
C GLU A 336 -21.14 37.06 16.22
N LEU A 337 -19.95 36.96 16.80
CA LEU A 337 -19.48 35.75 17.46
C LEU A 337 -20.28 35.44 18.74
N GLU A 338 -20.65 36.46 19.52
CA GLU A 338 -21.53 36.29 20.68
C GLU A 338 -22.91 35.75 20.28
N ILE A 339 -23.49 36.28 19.18
CA ILE A 339 -24.75 35.78 18.62
C ILE A 339 -24.61 34.30 18.24
N LEU A 340 -23.55 33.92 17.52
CA LEU A 340 -23.37 32.54 17.05
C LEU A 340 -23.15 31.55 18.21
N ASN A 341 -22.38 31.95 19.21
CA ASN A 341 -22.08 31.11 20.38
C ASN A 341 -23.23 31.02 21.39
N SER A 342 -24.22 31.92 21.30
CA SER A 342 -25.46 31.88 22.11
C SER A 342 -26.68 31.28 21.37
N ASP A 343 -26.61 31.08 20.05
CA ASP A 343 -27.68 30.46 19.27
C ASP A 343 -27.72 28.93 19.45
N GLU A 344 -28.49 28.46 20.43
CA GLU A 344 -28.68 27.03 20.74
C GLU A 344 -29.17 26.17 19.54
N PRO A 345 -30.12 26.64 18.70
CA PRO A 345 -30.49 25.92 17.48
C PRO A 345 -29.32 25.70 16.51
N LEU A 346 -28.49 26.71 16.27
CA LEU A 346 -27.30 26.61 15.44
C LEU A 346 -26.30 25.63 16.06
N LYS A 347 -26.02 25.75 17.37
CA LYS A 347 -25.10 24.84 18.06
C LYS A 347 -25.56 23.39 17.98
N THR A 348 -26.85 23.13 18.19
CA THR A 348 -27.42 21.78 18.06
C THR A 348 -27.25 21.22 16.64
N GLN A 349 -27.47 22.05 15.61
CA GLN A 349 -27.29 21.63 14.22
C GLN A 349 -25.82 21.39 13.86
N THR A 350 -24.93 22.25 14.34
CA THR A 350 -23.48 22.12 14.15
C THR A 350 -22.94 20.88 14.85
N ALA A 351 -23.33 20.62 16.10
CA ALA A 351 -23.00 19.39 16.83
C ALA A 351 -23.43 18.15 16.04
N LYS A 352 -24.66 18.15 15.50
CA LYS A 352 -25.15 17.06 14.67
C LYS A 352 -24.32 16.87 13.39
N LEU A 353 -23.95 17.96 12.71
CA LEU A 353 -23.13 17.89 11.51
C LEU A 353 -21.71 17.37 11.80
N LEU A 354 -21.09 17.82 12.89
CA LEU A 354 -19.79 17.33 13.36
C LEU A 354 -19.85 15.85 13.73
N LYS A 355 -20.89 15.42 14.45
CA LYS A 355 -21.12 14.01 14.78
C LYS A 355 -21.31 13.15 13.52
N ASP A 356 -22.17 13.57 12.60
CA ASP A 356 -22.49 12.79 11.40
C ASP A 356 -21.31 12.70 10.41
N ALA A 357 -20.53 13.77 10.25
CA ALA A 357 -19.43 13.82 9.30
C ALA A 357 -18.10 13.34 9.90
N ALA A 358 -17.77 13.81 11.10
CA ALA A 358 -16.47 13.65 11.75
C ALA A 358 -16.47 12.75 12.99
N ARG A 359 -17.64 12.22 13.39
CA ARG A 359 -17.81 11.44 14.65
C ARG A 359 -17.39 12.22 15.90
N TYR A 360 -17.35 13.54 15.81
CA TYR A 360 -16.95 14.40 16.91
C TYR A 360 -18.17 14.73 17.77
N GLU A 361 -18.07 14.46 19.07
CA GLU A 361 -19.11 14.72 20.07
C GLU A 361 -18.63 15.63 21.22
N GLY A 362 -17.44 16.24 21.08
CA GLY A 362 -16.91 17.17 22.07
C GLY A 362 -17.45 18.59 21.90
N ASP A 363 -16.95 19.50 22.75
CA ASP A 363 -17.32 20.91 22.70
C ASP A 363 -16.73 21.62 21.48
N PHE A 364 -17.41 22.68 21.05
CA PHE A 364 -16.93 23.56 19.99
C PHE A 364 -17.47 24.98 20.19
N GLU A 365 -16.82 25.94 19.54
CA GLU A 365 -17.26 27.33 19.48
C GLU A 365 -16.91 27.98 18.15
N PHE A 366 -17.60 29.07 17.83
CA PHE A 366 -17.31 29.91 16.68
C PHE A 366 -16.31 30.99 17.07
N GLU A 367 -15.34 31.25 16.21
CA GLU A 367 -14.27 32.22 16.45
C GLU A 367 -13.87 32.91 15.14
N ALA A 368 -13.27 34.09 15.21
CA ALA A 368 -12.82 34.81 14.02
C ALA A 368 -11.54 34.16 13.45
N ASP A 369 -11.47 34.00 12.13
CA ASP A 369 -10.24 33.64 11.43
C ASP A 369 -9.36 34.89 11.30
N PHE A 370 -8.29 34.97 12.09
CA PHE A 370 -7.30 36.04 11.97
C PHE A 370 -6.23 35.64 10.94
N PRO A 371 -6.15 36.29 9.76
CA PRO A 371 -5.04 36.05 8.84
C PRO A 371 -3.74 36.56 9.47
N PHE A 372 -2.80 35.65 9.74
CA PHE A 372 -1.42 35.99 10.14
C PHE A 372 -0.59 36.50 8.95
#